data_AF-A0A7K3S466-F1
#
_entry.id   AF-A0A7K3S466-F1
#
_cell.length_a   1.000
_cell.length_b   1.000
_cell.length_c   1.000
_cell.angle_alpha   90.00
_cell.angle_beta   90.00
_cell.angle_gamma   90.00
#
_symmetry.space_group_name_H-M   'P 1'
#
loop_
_entity.id
_entity.type
_entity.pdbx_description
1 polymer ?
#
loop_
_entity_poly.entity_id
_entity_poly.type
_entity_poly.pdbx_seq_one_letter_code
_entity_poly.pdbx_strand_id
1 'polypeptide(L)'
;MDSWECAGIGGNPRSATVCYSGLGDWFYLFDGRSDGYSAVIDWEIRDGQNRVVRYGATFNADGVGAVRYKNKDFPDGANDSIRFRACLGNWGPKTIKAGSCSSWMTRDT
;
A
#
# COMPACT_ATOMS: atom_id res chain seq x y z
N MET A 1 -3.60 20.71 -2.50
CA MET A 1 -4.38 19.82 -1.62
C MET A 1 -3.86 18.43 -1.89
N ASP A 2 -3.17 17.85 -0.92
CA ASP A 2 -2.53 16.54 -1.10
C ASP A 2 -3.62 15.47 -1.04
N SER A 3 -4.07 14.97 -2.20
CA SER A 3 -5.10 13.93 -2.26
C SER A 3 -4.48 12.56 -1.94
N TRP A 4 -4.34 12.30 -0.64
CA TRP A 4 -4.01 10.97 -0.13
C TRP A 4 -5.25 10.09 -0.09
N GLU A 5 -5.16 8.94 -0.73
CA GLU A 5 -6.23 7.94 -0.81
C GLU A 5 -5.83 6.73 0.05
N CYS A 6 -6.58 6.47 1.11
CA CYS A 6 -6.16 5.54 2.16
C CYS A 6 -7.00 4.27 2.23
N ALA A 7 -6.32 3.13 2.41
CA ALA A 7 -6.89 1.84 2.77
C ALA A 7 -6.53 1.50 4.23
N GLY A 8 -7.49 0.94 4.97
CA GLY A 8 -7.30 0.44 6.33
C GLY A 8 -7.64 -1.05 6.45
N ILE A 9 -6.99 -1.74 7.38
CA ILE A 9 -7.26 -3.16 7.65
C ILE A 9 -8.50 -3.32 8.54
N GLY A 10 -9.46 -4.14 8.11
CA GLY A 10 -10.69 -4.43 8.85
C GLY A 10 -11.61 -3.21 9.02
N GLY A 11 -11.51 -2.20 8.14
CA GLY A 11 -12.26 -0.94 8.25
C GLY A 11 -11.82 -0.05 9.42
N ASN A 12 -10.77 -0.42 10.16
CA ASN A 12 -10.26 0.35 11.29
C ASN A 12 -8.89 0.96 10.93
N PRO A 13 -8.82 2.27 10.63
CA PRO A 13 -7.59 2.95 10.24
C PRO A 13 -6.53 3.03 11.36
N ARG A 14 -6.89 2.68 12.61
CA ARG A 14 -5.92 2.59 13.72
C ARG A 14 -5.14 1.28 13.76
N SER A 15 -5.51 0.29 12.94
CA SER A 15 -4.82 -1.01 12.92
C SER A 15 -3.54 -0.92 12.08
N ALA A 16 -3.72 -0.55 10.83
CA ALA A 16 -2.70 -0.23 9.86
C ALA A 16 -3.39 0.59 8.78
N THR A 17 -2.81 1.73 8.42
CA THR A 17 -3.28 2.59 7.34
C THR A 17 -2.20 2.67 6.29
N VAL A 18 -2.59 2.47 5.04
CA VAL A 18 -1.72 2.75 3.90
C VAL A 18 -2.42 3.73 2.98
N CYS A 19 -1.71 4.72 2.49
CA CYS A 19 -2.26 5.68 1.54
C CYS A 19 -1.38 5.79 0.30
N TYR A 20 -2.03 6.13 -0.80
CA TYR A 20 -1.37 6.47 -2.06
C TYR A 20 -1.65 7.93 -2.41
N SER A 21 -0.65 8.62 -2.95
CA SER A 21 -0.83 9.88 -3.66
C SER A 21 -0.31 9.72 -5.08
N GLY A 22 -1.18 9.99 -6.07
CA GLY A 22 -0.79 10.04 -7.48
C GLY A 22 0.10 11.23 -7.82
N LEU A 23 0.18 12.23 -6.92
CA LEU A 23 1.15 13.30 -7.06
C LEU A 23 2.55 12.77 -6.69
N GLY A 24 3.26 12.29 -7.70
CA GLY A 24 4.62 11.77 -7.58
C GLY A 24 4.71 10.37 -6.95
N ASP A 25 3.65 9.56 -7.03
CA ASP A 25 3.67 8.14 -6.68
C ASP A 25 4.17 7.80 -5.27
N TRP A 26 3.59 8.47 -4.29
CA TRP A 26 3.96 8.26 -2.89
C TRP A 26 3.05 7.27 -2.19
N PHE A 27 3.68 6.35 -1.46
CA PHE A 27 3.02 5.56 -0.44
C PHE A 27 3.28 6.12 0.95
N TYR A 28 2.23 6.21 1.74
CA TYR A 28 2.25 6.43 3.18
C TYR A 28 1.88 5.11 3.86
N LEU A 29 2.62 4.72 4.90
CA LEU A 29 2.34 3.54 5.70
C LEU A 29 2.42 3.91 7.17
N PHE A 30 1.35 3.62 7.91
CA PHE A 30 1.30 3.73 9.35
C PHE A 30 0.90 2.39 9.94
N ASP A 31 1.71 1.94 10.89
CA ASP A 31 1.44 0.74 11.66
C ASP A 31 0.99 1.12 13.06
N GLY A 32 -0.28 0.89 13.38
CA GLY A 32 -0.87 1.34 14.65
C GLY A 32 -0.94 0.24 15.72
N ARG A 33 -0.54 -1.00 15.41
CA ARG A 33 -0.77 -2.15 16.31
C ARG A 33 0.51 -2.91 16.65
N SER A 34 0.69 -3.16 17.95
CA SER A 34 1.69 -4.12 18.42
C SER A 34 1.14 -5.55 18.37
N ASP A 35 0.95 -6.08 17.17
CA ASP A 35 0.48 -7.45 16.93
C ASP A 35 1.55 -8.37 16.31
N GLY A 36 2.79 -7.86 16.21
CA GLY A 36 3.94 -8.58 15.63
C GLY A 36 3.97 -8.56 14.10
N TYR A 37 3.01 -7.90 13.44
CA TYR A 37 3.00 -7.72 11.99
C TYR A 37 3.26 -6.26 11.63
N SER A 38 3.85 -6.05 10.46
CA SER A 38 3.99 -4.74 9.84
C SER A 38 2.74 -4.38 9.05
N ALA A 39 2.40 -3.09 9.01
CA ALA A 39 1.56 -2.53 7.96
C ALA A 39 2.21 -2.74 6.58
N VAL A 40 1.45 -3.24 5.61
CA VAL A 40 1.89 -3.49 4.24
C VAL A 40 0.91 -2.86 3.25
N ILE A 41 1.44 -2.16 2.26
CA ILE A 41 0.68 -1.84 1.04
C ILE A 41 1.07 -2.85 -0.04
N ASP A 42 0.09 -3.65 -0.44
CA ASP A 42 0.16 -4.53 -1.60
C ASP A 42 -0.42 -3.78 -2.79
N TRP A 43 0.33 -3.71 -3.90
CA TRP A 43 0.01 -2.83 -5.02
C TRP A 43 0.30 -3.46 -6.38
N GLU A 44 -0.49 -3.05 -7.37
CA GLU A 44 -0.39 -3.42 -8.77
C GLU A 44 -0.56 -2.17 -9.64
N ILE A 45 0.27 -2.02 -10.65
CA ILE A 45 0.10 -1.07 -11.72
C ILE A 45 -0.50 -1.79 -12.91
N ARG A 46 -1.50 -1.16 -13.53
CA ARG A 46 -2.26 -1.72 -14.64
C ARG A 46 -2.28 -0.76 -15.83
N ASP A 47 -2.17 -1.34 -17.01
CA ASP A 47 -2.34 -0.61 -18.27
C ASP A 47 -3.84 -0.46 -18.63
N GLY A 48 -4.12 0.22 -19.74
CA GLY A 48 -5.47 0.57 -20.19
C GLY A 48 -6.27 -0.63 -20.68
N GLN A 49 -5.62 -1.79 -20.80
CA GLN A 49 -6.24 -3.09 -21.04
C GLN A 49 -6.46 -3.86 -19.72
N ASN A 50 -6.26 -3.21 -18.57
CA ASN A 50 -6.39 -3.75 -17.23
C ASN A 50 -5.43 -4.92 -16.93
N ARG A 51 -4.29 -5.00 -17.63
CA ARG A 51 -3.25 -6.02 -17.39
C ARG A 51 -2.28 -5.52 -16.33
N VAL A 52 -1.84 -6.41 -15.43
CA VAL A 52 -0.81 -6.06 -14.44
C VAL A 52 0.54 -5.94 -15.14
N VAL A 53 1.11 -4.74 -15.13
CA VAL A 53 2.43 -4.44 -15.75
C VAL A 53 3.54 -4.35 -14.71
N ARG A 54 3.20 -4.04 -13.46
CA ARG A 54 4.13 -4.04 -12.31
C ARG A 54 3.36 -4.34 -11.05
N TYR A 55 3.98 -5.00 -10.08
CA TYR A 55 3.36 -5.26 -8.78
C TYR A 55 4.42 -5.34 -7.69
N GLY A 56 3.98 -5.27 -6.43
CA GLY A 56 4.83 -5.52 -5.29
C GLY A 56 4.17 -5.22 -3.96
N ALA A 57 4.95 -5.41 -2.91
CA ALA A 57 4.54 -5.09 -1.55
C ALA A 57 5.56 -4.12 -0.93
N THR A 58 5.06 -3.11 -0.22
CA THR A 58 5.89 -2.19 0.58
C THR A 58 5.49 -2.36 2.03
N PHE A 59 6.47 -2.61 2.90
CA PHE A 59 6.25 -2.87 4.32
C PHE A 59 6.70 -1.66 5.14
N ASN A 60 6.02 -1.39 6.24
CA ASN A 60 6.53 -0.51 7.28
C ASN A 60 7.63 -1.24 8.07
N ALA A 61 8.88 -0.90 7.75
CA ALA A 61 10.06 -1.51 8.36
C ALA A 61 10.34 -1.03 9.79
N ASP A 62 9.73 0.07 10.22
CA ASP A 62 10.01 0.69 11.53
C ASP A 62 9.12 0.14 12.63
N GLY A 63 8.12 -0.65 12.25
CA GLY A 63 7.18 -1.26 13.18
C GLY A 63 6.20 -0.27 13.78
N VAL A 64 5.72 -0.62 14.96
CA VAL A 64 4.56 -0.04 15.63
C VAL A 64 4.77 1.44 15.96
N GLY A 65 3.76 2.25 15.66
CA GLY A 65 3.72 3.69 15.96
C GLY A 65 4.51 4.55 14.97
N ALA A 66 5.22 3.93 14.03
CA ALA A 66 6.03 4.65 13.05
C ALA A 66 5.27 4.90 11.75
N VAL A 67 5.61 6.02 11.10
CA VAL A 67 5.14 6.39 9.76
C VAL A 67 6.29 6.25 8.78
N ARG A 68 6.01 5.68 7.60
CA ARG A 68 6.96 5.62 6.49
C ARG A 68 6.34 6.17 5.21
N TYR A 69 7.16 6.94 4.50
CA TYR A 69 6.88 7.39 3.14
C TYR A 69 7.79 6.65 2.16
N LYS A 70 7.23 6.16 1.06
CA LYS A 70 7.98 5.49 0.00
C LYS A 70 7.51 5.98 -1.37
N ASN A 71 8.41 6.69 -2.04
CA ASN A 71 8.26 7.04 -3.43
C ASN A 71 8.56 5.82 -4.31
N LYS A 72 7.76 5.60 -5.35
CA LYS A 72 7.98 4.52 -6.31
C LYS A 72 8.39 4.97 -7.70
N ASP A 73 8.21 6.25 -8.01
CA ASP A 73 8.55 6.88 -9.28
C ASP A 73 8.12 5.97 -10.44
N PHE A 74 6.81 5.74 -10.56
CA PHE A 74 6.29 4.84 -11.58
C PHE A 74 6.54 5.49 -12.96
N PRO A 75 7.03 4.75 -13.98
CA PRO A 75 7.33 5.36 -15.26
C PRO A 75 6.09 5.98 -15.91
N ASP A 76 6.17 7.24 -16.32
CA ASP A 76 5.13 7.92 -17.08
C ASP A 76 4.83 7.19 -18.39
N GLY A 77 3.54 7.03 -18.72
CA GLY A 77 3.09 6.49 -20.02
C GLY A 77 2.90 4.98 -20.12
N ALA A 78 3.05 4.22 -19.02
CA ALA A 78 2.75 2.77 -18.96
C ALA A 78 1.59 2.42 -18.01
N ASN A 79 1.04 3.42 -17.31
CA ASN A 79 0.19 3.23 -16.15
C ASN A 79 -1.11 3.98 -16.40
N ASP A 80 -2.22 3.25 -16.46
CA ASP A 80 -3.55 3.85 -16.53
C ASP A 80 -4.21 3.83 -15.14
N SER A 81 -3.83 2.87 -14.29
CA SER A 81 -4.27 2.84 -12.90
C SER A 81 -3.33 2.06 -11.98
N ILE A 82 -3.36 2.44 -10.71
CA ILE A 82 -2.84 1.67 -9.60
C ILE A 82 -3.99 1.02 -8.85
N ARG A 83 -3.80 -0.23 -8.45
CA ARG A 83 -4.63 -0.87 -7.44
C ARG A 83 -3.78 -1.15 -6.22
N PHE A 84 -4.33 -0.88 -5.04
CA PHE A 84 -3.63 -1.13 -3.79
C PHE A 84 -4.59 -1.59 -2.70
N ARG A 85 -4.05 -2.27 -1.68
CA ARG A 85 -4.78 -2.69 -0.48
C ARG A 85 -3.87 -2.69 0.72
N ALA A 86 -4.45 -2.50 1.90
CA ALA A 86 -3.76 -2.63 3.17
C ALA A 86 -3.70 -4.10 3.57
N CYS A 87 -2.54 -4.61 3.98
CA CYS A 87 -2.35 -5.95 4.51
C CYS A 87 -1.48 -5.93 5.76
N LEU A 88 -1.53 -7.00 6.56
CA LEU A 88 -0.52 -7.28 7.59
C LEU A 88 0.54 -8.18 6.99
N GLY A 89 1.79 -8.04 7.40
CA GLY A 89 2.87 -8.91 6.92
C GLY A 89 4.06 -9.02 7.86
N ASN A 90 4.84 -10.08 7.70
CA ASN A 90 6.07 -10.28 8.46
C ASN A 90 7.23 -9.58 7.76
N TRP A 91 7.84 -8.59 8.40
CA TRP A 91 8.96 -7.84 7.84
C TRP A 91 10.20 -8.71 7.57
N GLY A 92 10.54 -9.64 8.47
CA GLY A 92 11.71 -10.52 8.31
C GLY A 92 11.69 -11.32 7.00
N PRO A 93 10.71 -12.22 6.81
CA PRO A 93 10.60 -13.03 5.60
C PRO A 93 9.94 -12.32 4.41
N LYS A 94 9.49 -11.06 4.57
CA LYS A 94 8.75 -10.28 3.55
C LYS A 94 7.48 -10.97 3.05
N THR A 95 6.74 -11.62 3.95
CA THR A 95 5.50 -12.33 3.60
C THR A 95 4.27 -11.58 4.06
N ILE A 96 3.26 -11.49 3.19
CA ILE A 96 1.93 -11.00 3.56
C ILE A 96 1.21 -12.10 4.35
N LYS A 97 0.57 -11.72 5.45
CA LYS A 97 -0.27 -12.62 6.26
C LYS A 97 -1.55 -12.95 5.50
N ALA A 98 -1.77 -14.23 5.21
CA ALA A 98 -2.96 -14.70 4.52
C ALA A 98 -4.25 -14.24 5.23
N GLY A 99 -5.25 -13.80 4.45
CA GLY A 99 -6.54 -13.35 4.97
C GLY A 99 -6.53 -12.01 5.70
N SER A 100 -5.40 -11.30 5.76
CA SER A 100 -5.30 -10.00 6.45
C SER A 100 -5.62 -8.79 5.57
N CYS A 101 -5.62 -8.96 4.25
CA CYS A 101 -5.74 -7.85 3.34
C CYS A 101 -7.15 -7.28 3.29
N SER A 102 -7.24 -5.96 3.19
CA SER A 102 -8.48 -5.27 2.82
C SER A 102 -8.88 -5.59 1.38
N SER A 103 -10.08 -5.13 1.00
CA SER A 103 -10.46 -5.02 -0.41
C SER A 103 -9.48 -4.12 -1.17
N TRP A 104 -9.35 -4.39 -2.48
CA TRP A 104 -8.60 -3.53 -3.39
C TRP A 104 -9.28 -2.18 -3.58
N MET A 105 -8.49 -1.12 -3.55
CA MET A 105 -8.83 0.20 -4.05
C MET A 105 -8.16 0.38 -5.41
N THR A 106 -8.82 1.11 -6.32
CA THR A 106 -8.28 1.45 -7.65
C THR A 106 -8.26 2.96 -7.79
N ARG A 107 -7.17 3.49 -8.35
CA ARG A 107 -6.99 4.91 -8.68
C ARG A 107 -6.26 5.05 -9.99
N ASP A 108 -6.55 6.11 -10.71
CA ASP A 108 -5.75 6.48 -11.88
C ASP A 108 -4.40 7.02 -11.37
N THR A 109 -3.34 6.74 -12.11
CA THR A 109 -1.97 7.20 -11.80
C THR A 109 -1.67 8.50 -12.53
#